data_AF-F2NF40-F1
#
_entry.id   AF-F2NF40-F1
#
_cell.length_a   1.000
_cell.length_b   1.000
_cell.length_c   1.000
_cell.angle_alpha   90.00
_cell.angle_beta   90.00
_cell.angle_gamma   90.00
#
_symmetry.space_group_name_H-M   'P 1'
#
loop_
_entity.id
_entity.type
_entity.pdbx_description
1 polymer ?
#
loop_
_entity_poly.entity_id
_entity_poly.type
_entity_poly.pdbx_seq_one_letter_code
_entity_poly.pdbx_strand_id
1 'polypeptide(L)'
;MHCPKCGKLIDPAQHGDLVFDSQVWCSQCFSYEVGLTETREFAELVEWSQKICAAFCQEPVSLERDPEYLPDPRKYWRDNTFLLAEADHQKRLIMLYPPGMRLTTLCHELAHIFTGQDHTAEWASINAKLTAWVKSLL
;
A
#
# COMPACT_ATOMS: atom_id res chain seq x y z
N MET A 1 17.60 -8.75 10.25
CA MET A 1 17.52 -7.47 10.98
C MET A 1 16.66 -7.62 12.24
N HIS A 2 16.51 -6.62 13.13
CA HIS A 2 15.73 -6.77 14.37
C HIS A 2 14.49 -5.86 14.40
N CYS A 3 13.39 -6.37 14.96
CA CYS A 3 12.19 -5.57 15.20
C CYS A 3 12.48 -4.43 16.19
N PRO A 4 12.12 -3.16 15.87
CA PRO A 4 12.37 -2.03 16.75
C PRO A 4 11.71 -2.14 18.14
N LYS A 5 10.55 -2.79 18.24
CA LYS A 5 9.78 -2.89 19.49
C LYS A 5 10.16 -4.08 20.36
N CYS A 6 10.29 -5.26 19.77
CA CYS A 6 10.49 -6.49 20.54
C CYS A 6 11.87 -7.14 20.34
N GLY A 7 12.73 -6.56 19.50
CA GLY A 7 14.07 -7.09 19.24
C GLY A 7 14.11 -8.43 18.50
N LYS A 8 12.95 -8.97 18.07
CA LYS A 8 12.89 -10.25 17.35
C LYS A 8 13.67 -10.18 16.03
N LEU A 9 14.42 -11.22 15.70
CA LEU A 9 15.08 -11.34 14.40
C LEU A 9 14.02 -11.45 13.29
N ILE A 10 14.15 -10.61 12.28
CA ILE A 10 13.30 -10.50 11.11
C ILE A 10 14.13 -10.86 9.88
N ASP A 11 13.57 -11.74 9.06
CA ASP A 11 14.02 -11.97 7.68
C ASP A 11 13.38 -10.91 6.77
N PRO A 12 14.17 -9.96 6.22
CA PRO A 12 13.66 -8.93 5.33
C PRO A 12 12.97 -9.48 4.07
N ALA A 13 13.38 -10.66 3.59
CA ALA A 13 12.80 -11.27 2.39
C ALA A 13 11.37 -11.80 2.61
N GLN A 14 10.95 -11.95 3.86
CA GLN A 14 9.60 -12.42 4.24
C GLN A 14 8.74 -11.32 4.88
N HIS A 15 9.29 -10.13 5.09
CA HIS A 15 8.65 -9.06 5.88
C HIS A 15 8.69 -7.72 5.13
N GLY A 16 8.82 -7.73 3.80
CA GLY A 16 8.75 -6.52 2.97
C GLY A 16 7.48 -5.71 3.27
N ASP A 17 6.37 -6.40 3.54
CA ASP A 17 5.06 -5.79 3.82
C ASP A 17 4.98 -5.12 5.20
N LEU A 18 6.00 -5.29 6.03
CA LEU A 18 6.05 -4.87 7.43
C LEU A 18 7.07 -3.75 7.67
N VAL A 19 7.44 -3.02 6.61
CA VAL A 19 8.32 -1.85 6.72
C VAL A 19 7.50 -0.59 6.94
N PHE A 20 7.80 0.10 8.04
CA PHE A 20 7.11 1.31 8.48
C PHE A 20 8.13 2.28 9.07
N ASP A 21 8.09 3.53 8.63
CA ASP A 21 9.03 4.59 9.07
C ASP A 21 10.52 4.20 8.81
N SER A 22 10.80 3.65 7.63
CA SER A 22 12.12 3.11 7.25
C SER A 22 12.66 1.99 8.15
N GLN A 23 11.85 1.40 9.02
CA GLN A 23 12.20 0.29 9.89
C GLN A 23 11.34 -0.94 9.57
N VAL A 24 11.90 -2.14 9.59
CA VAL A 24 11.11 -3.38 9.39
C VAL A 24 10.65 -3.91 10.75
N TRP A 25 9.35 -4.15 10.86
CA TRP A 25 8.69 -4.62 12.07
C TRP A 25 8.31 -6.09 11.94
N CYS A 26 8.17 -6.79 13.07
CA CYS A 26 7.59 -8.14 13.04
C CYS A 26 6.06 -8.04 12.98
N SER A 27 5.41 -9.07 12.44
CA SER A 27 3.95 -9.11 12.25
C SER A 27 3.13 -8.89 13.52
N GLN A 28 3.70 -9.16 14.70
CA GLN A 28 3.04 -8.96 16.00
C GLN A 28 3.14 -7.52 16.53
N CYS A 29 4.19 -6.80 16.14
CA CYS A 29 4.45 -5.44 16.62
C CYS A 29 4.05 -4.38 15.60
N PHE A 30 3.85 -4.80 14.35
CA PHE A 30 3.41 -3.95 13.27
C PHE A 30 1.93 -3.59 13.43
N SER A 31 1.64 -2.30 13.52
CA SER A 31 0.27 -1.79 13.41
C SER A 31 0.29 -0.49 12.61
N TYR A 32 -0.50 -0.43 11.55
CA TYR A 32 -0.81 0.83 10.91
C TYR A 32 -1.71 1.67 11.83
N GLU A 33 -1.52 2.99 11.82
CA GLU A 33 -2.45 3.90 12.49
C GLU A 33 -3.83 3.85 11.83
N VAL A 34 -4.88 4.07 12.64
CA VAL A 34 -6.27 3.90 12.22
C VAL A 34 -6.56 4.70 10.95
N GLY A 35 -6.12 5.95 10.87
CA GLY A 35 -6.34 6.83 9.72
C GLY A 35 -5.77 6.31 8.38
N LEU A 36 -4.73 5.46 8.41
CA LEU A 36 -4.17 4.83 7.20
C LEU A 36 -4.98 3.61 6.74
N THR A 37 -5.71 2.98 7.68
CA THR A 37 -6.49 1.75 7.45
C THR A 37 -7.99 1.99 7.30
N GLU A 38 -8.46 3.19 7.62
CA GLU A 38 -9.84 3.62 7.39
C GLU A 38 -10.19 3.59 5.91
N THR A 39 -11.39 3.13 5.61
CA THR A 39 -11.94 3.17 4.26
C THR A 39 -12.14 4.63 3.84
N ARG A 40 -11.72 4.95 2.62
CA ARG A 40 -11.77 6.29 2.02
C ARG A 40 -12.64 6.30 0.77
N GLU A 41 -13.13 7.48 0.42
CA GLU A 41 -13.82 7.69 -0.85
C GLU A 41 -12.84 7.61 -2.02
N PHE A 42 -13.30 7.11 -3.16
CA PHE A 42 -12.43 6.95 -4.34
C PHE A 42 -11.81 8.28 -4.79
N ALA A 43 -12.59 9.36 -4.80
CA ALA A 43 -12.10 10.68 -5.19
C ALA A 43 -10.99 11.18 -4.26
N GLU A 44 -11.11 10.90 -2.95
CA GLU A 44 -10.07 11.22 -1.97
C GLU A 44 -8.77 10.45 -2.29
N LEU A 45 -8.87 9.17 -2.64
CA LEU A 45 -7.70 8.36 -3.02
C LEU A 45 -7.04 8.84 -4.31
N VAL A 46 -7.82 9.35 -5.28
CA VAL A 46 -7.27 9.98 -6.49
C VAL A 46 -6.46 11.23 -6.14
N GLU A 47 -6.98 12.09 -5.27
CA GLU A 47 -6.25 13.28 -4.80
C GLU A 47 -4.98 12.88 -4.05
N TRP A 48 -5.04 11.87 -3.18
CA TRP A 48 -3.86 11.35 -2.50
C TRP A 48 -2.81 10.81 -3.46
N SER A 49 -3.21 10.02 -4.47
CA SER A 49 -2.30 9.52 -5.50
C SER A 49 -1.56 10.66 -6.18
N GLN A 50 -2.27 11.71 -6.57
CA GLN A 50 -1.66 12.90 -7.20
C GLN A 50 -0.68 13.62 -6.27
N LYS A 51 -1.08 13.83 -5.00
CA LYS A 51 -0.21 14.46 -3.99
C LYS A 51 1.06 13.65 -3.74
N ILE A 52 0.93 12.32 -3.62
CA ILE A 52 2.06 11.41 -3.41
C ILE A 52 2.99 11.45 -4.63
N CYS A 53 2.46 11.28 -5.85
CA CYS A 53 3.28 11.32 -7.05
C CYS A 53 4.06 12.64 -7.17
N ALA A 54 3.40 13.77 -6.91
CA ALA A 54 4.06 15.07 -6.92
C ALA A 54 5.16 15.19 -5.85
N ALA A 55 4.89 14.75 -4.61
CA ALA A 55 5.85 14.81 -3.51
C ALA A 55 7.10 13.94 -3.71
N PHE A 56 6.96 12.83 -4.45
CA PHE A 56 8.04 11.88 -4.73
C PHE A 56 8.62 12.03 -6.14
N CYS A 57 8.31 13.12 -6.85
CA CYS A 57 8.78 13.40 -8.20
C CYS A 57 8.50 12.26 -9.19
N GLN A 58 7.31 11.66 -9.11
CA GLN A 58 6.86 10.57 -9.96
C GLN A 58 5.82 11.06 -10.97
N GLU A 59 5.82 10.42 -12.14
CA GLU A 59 4.73 10.60 -13.11
C GLU A 59 3.39 10.18 -12.50
N PRO A 60 2.29 10.88 -12.84
CA PRO A 60 0.95 10.54 -12.35
C PRO A 60 0.60 9.06 -12.57
N VAL A 61 -0.08 8.48 -11.58
CA VAL A 61 -0.59 7.10 -11.64
C VAL A 61 -2.11 7.18 -11.74
N SER A 62 -2.66 6.57 -12.78
CA SER A 62 -4.11 6.48 -12.96
C SER A 62 -4.68 5.55 -11.90
N LEU A 63 -5.82 5.94 -11.31
CA LEU A 63 -6.61 5.04 -10.48
C LEU A 63 -7.89 4.68 -11.21
N GLU A 64 -8.25 3.42 -11.15
CA GLU A 64 -9.55 2.90 -11.52
C GLU A 64 -10.19 2.20 -10.32
N ARG A 65 -11.50 2.04 -10.39
CA ARG A 65 -12.25 1.17 -9.47
C ARG A 65 -13.15 0.27 -10.29
N ASP A 66 -13.42 -0.91 -9.77
CA ASP A 66 -14.38 -1.82 -10.39
C ASP A 66 -15.74 -1.09 -10.55
N PRO A 67 -16.21 -0.89 -11.81
CA PRO A 67 -17.47 -0.18 -12.07
C PRO A 67 -18.67 -1.00 -11.58
N GLU A 68 -18.54 -2.32 -11.51
CA GLU A 68 -19.52 -3.21 -10.91
C GLU A 68 -19.18 -3.37 -9.42
N TYR A 69 -19.46 -2.30 -8.67
CA TYR A 69 -19.57 -2.35 -7.23
C TYR A 69 -20.64 -3.37 -6.87
N LEU A 70 -20.23 -4.61 -6.66
CA LEU A 70 -21.12 -5.66 -6.21
C LEU A 70 -20.96 -5.72 -4.69
N PRO A 71 -22.04 -5.51 -3.91
CA PRO A 71 -21.99 -5.60 -2.46
C PRO A 71 -21.69 -7.02 -1.96
N ASP A 72 -21.55 -8.01 -2.85
CA ASP A 72 -21.09 -9.36 -2.51
C ASP A 72 -19.56 -9.38 -2.34
N PRO A 73 -19.05 -9.50 -1.09
CA PRO A 73 -17.62 -9.51 -0.82
C PRO A 73 -16.93 -10.75 -1.40
N ARG A 74 -17.67 -11.81 -1.76
CA ARG A 74 -17.14 -13.05 -2.34
C ARG A 74 -16.52 -12.84 -3.72
N LYS A 75 -16.91 -11.80 -4.47
CA LYS A 75 -16.26 -11.45 -5.75
C LYS A 75 -14.79 -11.10 -5.57
N TYR A 76 -14.42 -10.58 -4.40
CA TYR A 76 -13.07 -10.16 -4.08
C TYR A 76 -12.30 -11.24 -3.30
N TRP A 77 -12.89 -12.40 -3.04
CA TRP A 77 -12.17 -13.55 -2.49
C TRP A 77 -11.51 -14.34 -3.62
N ARG A 78 -10.19 -14.50 -3.54
CA ARG A 78 -9.45 -15.49 -4.33
C ARG A 78 -8.87 -16.53 -3.36
N ASP A 79 -9.40 -17.74 -3.40
CA ASP A 79 -9.10 -18.83 -2.48
C ASP A 79 -9.31 -18.45 -1.00
N ASN A 80 -8.26 -17.97 -0.32
CA ASN A 80 -8.25 -17.54 1.08
C ASN A 80 -7.76 -16.08 1.25
N THR A 81 -7.57 -15.34 0.17
CA THR A 81 -7.08 -13.96 0.20
C THR A 81 -8.12 -13.00 -0.36
N PHE A 82 -8.13 -11.78 0.19
CA PHE A 82 -9.00 -10.70 -0.25
C PHE A 82 -8.23 -9.83 -1.25
N LEU A 83 -8.79 -9.65 -2.44
CA LEU A 83 -8.24 -8.75 -3.44
C LEU A 83 -8.51 -7.30 -3.03
N LEU A 84 -7.44 -6.58 -2.70
CA LEU A 84 -7.51 -5.18 -2.27
C LEU A 84 -7.30 -4.23 -3.45
N ALA A 85 -6.30 -4.53 -4.28
CA ALA A 85 -5.98 -3.78 -5.47
C ALA A 85 -5.15 -4.63 -6.45
N GLU A 86 -4.97 -4.13 -7.67
CA GLU A 86 -4.05 -4.67 -8.67
C GLU A 86 -3.29 -3.51 -9.35
N ALA A 87 -1.96 -3.61 -9.45
CA ALA A 87 -1.12 -2.66 -10.18
C ALA A 87 -0.73 -3.17 -11.58
N ASP A 88 -1.06 -2.41 -12.62
CA ASP A 88 -0.59 -2.61 -14.00
C ASP A 88 0.60 -1.69 -14.28
N HIS A 89 1.79 -2.26 -14.24
CA HIS A 89 3.06 -1.57 -14.47
C HIS A 89 3.17 -0.98 -15.87
N GLN A 90 2.64 -1.64 -16.89
CA GLN A 90 2.76 -1.18 -18.27
C GLN A 90 1.92 0.07 -18.51
N LYS A 91 0.79 0.18 -17.83
CA LYS A 91 -0.13 1.32 -17.94
C LYS A 91 0.03 2.36 -16.84
N ARG A 92 0.88 2.11 -15.83
CA ARG A 92 0.96 2.92 -14.59
C ARG A 92 -0.43 3.16 -14.00
N LEU A 93 -1.16 2.07 -13.82
CA LEU A 93 -2.55 2.07 -13.40
C LEU A 93 -2.69 1.21 -12.13
N ILE A 94 -3.54 1.66 -11.21
CA ILE A 94 -3.94 0.87 -10.04
C ILE A 94 -5.47 0.70 -10.09
N MET A 95 -5.93 -0.55 -10.08
CA MET A 95 -7.33 -0.90 -9.87
C MET A 95 -7.58 -1.09 -8.38
N LEU A 96 -8.43 -0.27 -7.77
CA LEU A 96 -8.81 -0.40 -6.36
C LEU A 96 -10.16 -1.13 -6.22
N TYR A 97 -10.20 -2.11 -5.34
CA TYR A 97 -11.43 -2.80 -4.94
C TYR A 97 -11.96 -2.24 -3.62
N PRO A 98 -13.27 -2.37 -3.31
CA PRO A 98 -13.87 -1.80 -2.10
C PRO A 98 -13.11 -2.08 -0.79
N PRO A 99 -12.62 -3.31 -0.53
CA PRO A 99 -11.86 -3.61 0.69
C PRO A 99 -10.50 -2.90 0.75
N GLY A 100 -9.94 -2.57 -0.41
CA GLY A 100 -8.65 -1.91 -0.56
C GLY A 100 -8.73 -0.39 -0.69
N MET A 101 -9.90 0.23 -0.55
CA MET A 101 -10.06 1.69 -0.59
C MET A 101 -9.49 2.35 0.68
N ARG A 102 -8.18 2.26 0.88
CA ARG A 102 -7.43 2.70 2.06
C ARG A 102 -6.11 3.32 1.62
N LEU A 103 -5.57 4.22 2.43
CA LEU A 103 -4.27 4.84 2.13
C LEU A 103 -3.11 3.85 2.23
N THR A 104 -3.20 2.88 3.14
CA THR A 104 -2.25 1.75 3.22
C THR A 104 -2.15 1.00 1.91
N THR A 105 -3.28 0.60 1.33
CA THR A 105 -3.33 -0.09 0.03
C THR A 105 -2.77 0.80 -1.08
N LEU A 106 -3.15 2.09 -1.12
CA LEU A 106 -2.63 3.01 -2.12
C LEU A 106 -1.10 3.14 -2.06
N CYS A 107 -0.52 3.25 -0.86
CA CYS A 107 0.94 3.30 -0.68
C CYS A 107 1.63 2.02 -1.17
N HIS A 108 1.04 0.86 -0.86
CA HIS A 108 1.54 -0.45 -1.29
C HIS A 108 1.62 -0.55 -2.82
N GLU A 109 0.53 -0.23 -3.51
CA GLU A 109 0.47 -0.32 -4.98
C GLU A 109 1.33 0.75 -5.67
N LEU A 110 1.40 1.96 -5.12
CA LEU A 110 2.31 2.99 -5.63
C LEU A 110 3.78 2.57 -5.49
N ALA A 111 4.15 1.84 -4.44
CA ALA A 111 5.50 1.30 -4.29
C ALA A 111 5.84 0.29 -5.40
N HIS A 112 4.88 -0.56 -5.81
CA HIS A 112 5.05 -1.43 -6.98
C HIS A 112 5.28 -0.61 -8.25
N ILE A 113 4.41 0.37 -8.53
CA ILE A 113 4.54 1.23 -9.73
C ILE A 113 5.85 2.04 -9.76
N PHE A 114 6.30 2.57 -8.61
CA PHE A 114 7.49 3.43 -8.54
C PHE A 114 8.79 2.63 -8.70
N THR A 115 8.81 1.38 -8.24
CA THR A 115 10.02 0.55 -8.29
C THR A 115 10.03 -0.42 -9.49
N GLY A 116 8.87 -0.77 -10.03
CA GLY A 116 8.74 -1.85 -11.01
C GLY A 116 9.07 -3.23 -10.44
N GLN A 117 9.10 -3.35 -9.11
CA GLN A 117 9.52 -4.56 -8.39
C GLN A 117 8.37 -5.12 -7.58
N ASP A 118 8.42 -6.43 -7.36
CA ASP A 118 7.63 -7.11 -6.34
C ASP A 118 8.17 -6.77 -4.93
N HIS A 119 7.74 -7.47 -3.87
CA HIS A 119 8.11 -7.22 -2.45
C HIS A 119 9.61 -7.39 -2.09
N THR A 120 10.52 -6.72 -2.82
CA THR A 120 11.97 -6.64 -2.59
C THR A 120 12.29 -5.63 -1.48
N ALA A 121 13.58 -5.56 -1.09
CA ALA A 121 14.05 -4.55 -0.14
C ALA A 121 13.88 -3.10 -0.66
N GLU A 122 14.00 -2.87 -1.97
CA GLU A 122 13.81 -1.55 -2.56
C GLU A 122 12.34 -1.13 -2.52
N TRP A 123 11.45 -2.04 -2.95
CA TRP A 123 10.00 -1.86 -2.82
C TRP A 123 9.60 -1.54 -1.38
N ALA A 124 10.10 -2.33 -0.43
CA ALA A 124 9.79 -2.18 0.99
C ALA A 124 10.25 -0.83 1.56
N SER A 125 11.43 -0.36 1.12
CA SER A 125 11.95 0.97 1.47
C SER A 125 11.06 2.09 0.92
N ILE A 126 10.59 1.97 -0.33
CA ILE A 126 9.67 2.94 -0.92
C ILE A 126 8.32 2.93 -0.20
N ASN A 127 7.70 1.76 -0.02
CA ASN A 127 6.41 1.64 0.68
C ASN A 127 6.45 2.30 2.07
N ALA A 128 7.54 2.08 2.83
CA ALA A 128 7.72 2.70 4.13
C ALA A 128 7.84 4.22 4.09
N LYS A 129 8.55 4.77 3.09
CA LYS A 129 8.65 6.22 2.89
C LYS A 129 7.32 6.85 2.51
N LEU A 130 6.57 6.22 1.59
CA LEU A 130 5.24 6.67 1.19
C LEU A 130 4.30 6.70 2.40
N THR A 131 4.27 5.61 3.15
CA THR A 131 3.42 5.48 4.35
C THR A 131 3.76 6.52 5.40
N ALA A 132 5.05 6.72 5.70
CA ALA A 132 5.49 7.70 6.69
C ALA A 132 5.13 9.13 6.27
N TRP A 133 5.28 9.45 4.98
CA TRP A 133 4.92 10.76 4.45
C TRP A 133 3.41 11.00 4.51
N VAL A 134 2.59 10.05 4.05
CA VAL A 134 1.12 10.16 4.15
C VAL A 134 0.69 10.34 5.60
N LYS A 135 1.24 9.54 6.51
CA LYS A 135 0.98 9.65 7.95
C LYS A 135 1.28 11.04 8.50
N SER A 136 2.38 11.68 8.07
CA SER A 136 2.75 13.01 8.56
C SER A 136 1.75 14.11 8.17
N LEU A 137 0.80 13.80 7.28
CA LEU A 137 -0.21 14.71 6.74
C LEU A 137 -1.66 14.31 7.12
N LEU A 138 -1.84 13.24 7.89
CA LEU A 138 -3.12 12.83 8.48
C LEU A 138 -3.40 13.58 9.78
#